data_AF-A0AAU9XPH6-F1
#
_entry.id   AF-A0AAU9XPH6-F1
#
_cell.length_a   1.000
_cell.length_b   1.000
_cell.length_c   1.000
_cell.angle_alpha   90.00
_cell.angle_beta   90.00
_cell.angle_gamma   90.00
#
_symmetry.space_group_name_H-M   'P 1'
#
loop_
_entity.id
_entity.type
_entity.pdbx_description
1 polymer ?
#
loop_
_entity_poly.entity_id
_entity_poly.type
_entity_poly.pdbx_seq_one_letter_code
_entity_poly.pdbx_strand_id
1 'polypeptide(L)'
;MKYLPRKYRESQTDWFGKRGISWHITTATRMYEGQLQLLSLVHLFESCYQDSNTVLAVIDDELKQLKETMRKVDRVHFRQDNVGCYHSASTLLAIQQVAKSHDISIGLDFSDCQGKKGVLRP
;
A
#
# COMPACT_ATOMS: atom_id res chain seq x y z
N MET A 1 -7.81 -2.43 1.15
CA MET A 1 -8.78 -3.19 1.98
C MET A 1 -10.18 -2.57 1.83
N LYS A 2 -11.26 -3.14 2.41
CA LYS A 2 -12.64 -2.61 2.29
C LYS A 2 -13.16 -2.12 3.65
N TYR A 3 -13.74 -0.91 3.70
CA TYR A 3 -14.28 -0.32 4.94
C TYR A 3 -15.76 -0.65 5.04
N LEU A 4 -16.18 -1.28 6.15
CA LEU A 4 -17.57 -1.63 6.41
C LEU A 4 -18.05 -0.94 7.72
N PRO A 5 -19.27 -0.40 7.77
CA PRO A 5 -19.87 0.06 9.02
C PRO A 5 -19.96 -1.10 10.03
N ARG A 6 -19.61 -0.84 11.29
CA ARG A 6 -19.37 -1.85 12.33
C ARG A 6 -20.56 -2.82 12.49
N LYS A 7 -20.30 -4.12 12.28
CA LYS A 7 -21.09 -5.24 12.82
C LYS A 7 -20.28 -5.96 13.90
N TYR A 8 -20.94 -6.36 14.98
CA TYR A 8 -20.29 -6.93 16.18
C TYR A 8 -19.54 -8.24 15.90
N ARG A 9 -20.01 -9.07 14.95
CA ARG A 9 -19.30 -10.24 14.36
C ARG A 9 -19.82 -10.53 12.95
N GLU A 10 -18.95 -10.93 12.02
CA GLU A 10 -19.32 -11.41 10.66
C GLU A 10 -18.52 -12.66 10.31
N SER A 11 -19.13 -13.60 9.55
CA SER A 11 -18.41 -14.77 9.07
C SER A 11 -17.48 -14.43 7.90
N GLN A 12 -16.40 -15.18 7.70
CA GLN A 12 -15.47 -15.00 6.57
C GLN A 12 -16.18 -15.03 5.20
N THR A 13 -17.26 -15.80 5.11
CA THR A 13 -18.17 -15.87 3.95
C THR A 13 -18.97 -14.59 3.76
N ASP A 14 -19.43 -13.95 4.83
CA ASP A 14 -20.12 -12.66 4.76
C ASP A 14 -19.18 -11.50 4.41
N TRP A 15 -17.87 -11.67 4.59
CA TRP A 15 -16.85 -10.68 4.22
C TRP A 15 -16.55 -10.69 2.71
N PHE A 16 -16.57 -11.89 2.10
CA PHE A 16 -16.15 -12.10 0.72
C PHE A 16 -17.29 -11.74 -0.26
N GLY A 17 -17.42 -10.45 -0.59
CA GLY A 17 -18.38 -9.99 -1.62
C GLY A 17 -19.16 -8.72 -1.28
N LYS A 18 -18.99 -8.15 -0.08
CA LYS A 18 -19.69 -6.91 0.28
C LYS A 18 -19.20 -5.68 -0.51
N ARG A 19 -20.17 -4.81 -0.85
CA ARG A 19 -19.97 -3.47 -1.40
C ARG A 19 -19.45 -2.57 -0.27
N GLY A 20 -18.20 -2.13 -0.38
CA GLY A 20 -17.58 -1.18 0.53
C GLY A 20 -16.68 -0.24 -0.27
N ILE A 21 -16.37 0.92 0.30
CA ILE A 21 -15.48 1.90 -0.34
C ILE A 21 -14.10 1.25 -0.45
N SER A 22 -13.50 1.31 -1.64
CA SER A 22 -12.14 0.82 -1.86
C SER A 22 -11.18 1.81 -1.25
N TRP A 23 -10.23 1.33 -0.45
CA TRP A 23 -9.27 2.21 0.20
C TRP A 23 -7.87 1.63 0.28
N HIS A 24 -6.91 2.55 0.32
CA HIS A 24 -5.50 2.33 0.59
C HIS A 24 -5.10 3.14 1.81
N ILE A 25 -4.32 2.56 2.71
CA ILE A 25 -3.72 3.28 3.82
C ILE A 25 -2.24 2.98 3.82
N THR A 26 -1.45 4.05 3.86
CA THR A 26 0.00 3.98 4.05
C THR A 26 0.34 4.75 5.29
N THR A 27 1.27 4.21 6.07
CA THR A 27 1.81 4.89 7.24
C THR A 27 3.32 4.91 7.13
N ALA A 28 3.86 6.11 6.97
CA ALA A 28 5.29 6.36 6.96
C ALA A 28 5.76 6.73 8.36
N THR A 29 6.83 6.09 8.80
CA THR A 29 7.51 6.36 10.06
C THR A 29 8.93 6.80 9.78
N ARG A 30 9.42 7.80 10.52
CA ARG A 30 10.84 8.15 10.51
C ARG A 30 11.29 8.68 11.85
N MET A 31 12.59 8.52 12.14
CA MET A 31 13.25 9.25 13.20
C MET A 31 13.92 10.49 12.60
N TYR A 32 13.58 11.67 13.09
CA TYR A 32 14.19 12.93 12.65
C TYR A 32 14.51 13.79 13.87
N GLU A 33 15.77 14.21 14.01
CA GLU A 33 16.26 15.02 15.15
C GLU A 33 15.89 14.42 16.53
N GLY A 34 15.94 13.09 16.64
CA GLY A 34 15.63 12.36 17.88
C GLY A 34 14.13 12.19 18.18
N GLN A 35 13.25 12.69 17.30
CA GLN A 35 11.79 12.54 17.44
C GLN A 35 11.24 11.55 16.40
N LEU A 36 10.30 10.71 16.85
CA LEU A 36 9.53 9.84 15.96
C LEU A 36 8.46 10.69 15.25
N GLN A 37 8.51 10.72 13.93
CA GLN A 37 7.50 11.36 13.09
C GLN A 37 6.71 10.29 12.34
N LEU A 38 5.39 10.52 12.27
CA LEU A 38 4.43 9.63 11.61
C LEU A 38 3.65 10.45 10.59
N LEU A 39 3.46 9.89 9.40
CA LEU A 39 2.52 10.41 8.40
C LEU A 39 1.65 9.26 7.93
N SER A 40 0.35 9.36 8.15
CA SER A 40 -0.64 8.40 7.66
C SER A 40 -1.43 9.02 6.52
N LEU A 41 -1.42 8.37 5.37
CA LEU A 41 -2.14 8.75 4.17
C LEU A 41 -3.27 7.74 3.94
N VAL A 42 -4.46 8.25 3.62
CA VAL A 42 -5.66 7.44 3.38
C VAL A 42 -6.22 7.82 2.01
N HIS A 43 -6.12 6.93 1.04
CA HIS A 43 -6.74 7.10 -0.27
C HIS A 43 -8.08 6.39 -0.28
N LEU A 44 -9.15 7.13 -0.57
CA LEU A 44 -10.51 6.61 -0.73
C LEU A 44 -10.87 6.64 -2.21
N PHE A 45 -11.32 5.51 -2.74
CA PHE A 45 -11.71 5.36 -4.13
C PHE A 45 -13.19 4.99 -4.23
N GLU A 46 -13.93 5.74 -5.05
CA GLU A 46 -15.32 5.43 -5.38
C GLU A 46 -15.42 4.13 -6.19
N SER A 47 -14.56 3.99 -7.20
CA SER A 47 -14.32 2.75 -7.93
C SER A 47 -12.83 2.65 -8.29
N CYS A 48 -12.24 1.46 -8.13
CA CYS A 48 -10.81 1.25 -8.35
C CYS A 48 -10.55 -0.23 -8.66
N TYR A 49 -9.72 -0.47 -9.69
CA TYR A 49 -9.22 -1.80 -10.00
C TYR A 49 -7.97 -2.06 -9.16
N GLN A 50 -7.86 -3.26 -8.57
CA GLN A 50 -6.67 -3.66 -7.82
C GLN A 50 -5.57 -4.14 -8.78
N ASP A 51 -5.13 -3.26 -9.68
CA ASP A 51 -4.12 -3.51 -10.69
C ASP A 51 -2.81 -2.77 -10.39
N SER A 52 -1.76 -3.09 -11.16
CA SER A 52 -0.45 -2.46 -11.02
C SER A 52 -0.48 -0.96 -11.28
N ASN A 53 -1.31 -0.49 -12.22
CA ASN A 53 -1.38 0.92 -12.57
C ASN A 53 -1.94 1.76 -11.42
N THR A 54 -3.00 1.28 -10.78
CA THR A 54 -3.59 1.99 -9.65
C THR A 54 -2.63 2.00 -8.45
N VAL A 55 -1.93 0.90 -8.20
CA VAL A 55 -0.89 0.84 -7.15
C VAL A 55 0.21 1.87 -7.43
N LEU A 56 0.68 1.98 -8.66
CA LEU A 56 1.72 2.95 -9.03
C LEU A 56 1.25 4.40 -8.86
N ALA A 57 0.01 4.71 -9.24
CA ALA A 57 -0.56 6.05 -9.07
C ALA A 57 -0.68 6.43 -7.58
N VAL A 58 -1.03 5.46 -6.72
CA VAL A 58 -1.07 5.66 -5.27
C VAL A 58 0.32 5.94 -4.72
N ILE A 59 1.32 5.15 -5.13
CA ILE A 59 2.70 5.32 -4.66
C ILE A 59 3.29 6.65 -5.14
N ASP A 60 2.95 7.10 -6.35
CA ASP A 60 3.36 8.41 -6.86
C ASP A 60 2.83 9.56 -5.97
N ASP A 61 1.55 9.54 -5.63
CA ASP A 61 0.94 10.51 -4.72
C ASP A 61 1.55 10.43 -3.31
N GLU A 62 1.82 9.22 -2.80
CA GLU A 62 2.48 9.02 -1.52
C GLU A 62 3.88 9.63 -1.47
N LEU A 63 4.71 9.40 -2.49
CA LEU A 63 6.06 9.96 -2.56
C LEU A 63 6.02 11.49 -2.65
N LYS A 64 5.07 12.04 -3.40
CA LYS A 64 4.83 13.49 -3.47
C LYS A 64 4.47 14.05 -2.09
N GLN A 65 3.47 13.47 -1.43
CA GLN A 65 3.01 13.90 -0.10
C GLN A 65 4.12 13.77 0.95
N LEU A 66 4.94 12.72 0.87
CA LEU A 66 6.11 12.53 1.72
C LEU A 66 7.11 13.67 1.53
N LYS A 67 7.43 14.04 0.29
CA LYS A 67 8.36 15.15 0.04
C LYS A 67 7.83 16.51 0.49
N GLU A 68 6.54 16.75 0.32
CA GLU A 68 5.91 18.01 0.73
C GLU A 68 5.80 18.13 2.26
N THR A 69 5.46 17.03 2.94
CA THR A 69 5.20 17.03 4.39
C THR A 69 6.45 16.77 5.23
N MET A 70 7.32 15.86 4.78
CA MET A 70 8.53 15.44 5.48
C MET A 70 9.76 16.01 4.78
N ARG A 71 10.36 17.07 5.35
CA ARG A 71 11.59 17.69 4.79
C ARG A 71 12.76 16.69 4.81
N LYS A 72 13.60 16.70 3.76
CA LYS A 72 14.82 15.86 3.62
C LYS A 72 14.55 14.34 3.63
N VAL A 73 13.79 13.86 2.65
CA VAL A 73 13.58 12.42 2.42
C VAL A 73 14.36 12.02 1.17
N ASP A 74 15.48 11.31 1.38
CA ASP A 74 16.35 10.84 0.30
C ASP A 74 16.16 9.33 0.02
N ARG A 75 15.67 8.59 1.03
CA ARG A 75 15.44 7.15 0.95
C ARG A 75 14.16 6.74 1.64
N VAL A 76 13.36 5.92 0.96
CA VAL A 76 12.12 5.34 1.47
C VAL A 76 12.22 3.82 1.39
N HIS A 77 11.77 3.14 2.44
CA HIS A 77 11.64 1.67 2.47
C HIS A 77 10.18 1.31 2.56
N PHE A 78 9.64 0.71 1.50
CA PHE A 78 8.27 0.21 1.50
C PHE A 78 8.24 -1.21 2.04
N ARG A 79 7.31 -1.46 2.97
CA ARG A 79 6.91 -2.80 3.37
C ARG A 79 5.48 -3.03 2.90
N GLN A 80 5.32 -3.88 1.89
CA GLN A 80 4.04 -4.08 1.20
C GLN A 80 3.48 -5.48 1.42
N ASP A 81 2.20 -5.66 1.10
CA ASP A 81 1.60 -6.98 1.01
C ASP A 81 2.14 -7.75 -0.19
N ASN A 82 2.38 -9.05 -0.05
CA ASN A 82 2.78 -9.91 -1.15
C ASN A 82 1.58 -10.38 -1.98
N VAL A 83 0.94 -9.41 -2.63
CA VAL A 83 -0.12 -9.61 -3.60
C VAL A 83 0.39 -9.17 -4.96
N GLY A 84 -0.04 -9.85 -6.03
CA GLY A 84 0.50 -9.66 -7.37
C GLY A 84 0.50 -8.22 -7.89
N CYS A 85 -0.43 -7.36 -7.46
CA CYS A 85 -0.45 -5.94 -7.86
C CYS A 85 0.74 -5.13 -7.31
N TYR A 86 1.29 -5.50 -6.16
CA TYR A 86 2.49 -4.87 -5.57
C TYR A 86 3.79 -5.53 -6.03
N HIS A 87 3.77 -6.83 -6.32
CA HIS A 87 4.97 -7.61 -6.64
C HIS A 87 5.14 -7.98 -8.13
N SER A 88 4.28 -7.50 -9.04
CA SER A 88 4.46 -7.79 -10.47
C SER A 88 5.74 -7.13 -11.01
N ALA A 89 6.35 -7.76 -12.03
CA ALA A 89 7.55 -7.21 -12.67
C ALA A 89 7.34 -5.79 -13.22
N SER A 90 6.15 -5.50 -13.75
CA SER A 90 5.78 -4.16 -14.21
C SER A 90 5.74 -3.14 -13.06
N THR A 91 5.15 -3.51 -11.92
CA THR A 91 5.14 -2.64 -10.73
C THR A 91 6.57 -2.41 -10.25
N LEU A 92 7.38 -3.46 -10.09
CA LEU A 92 8.75 -3.37 -9.57
C LEU A 92 9.66 -2.48 -10.43
N LEU A 93 9.53 -2.55 -11.76
CA LEU A 93 10.31 -1.70 -12.67
C LEU A 93 9.81 -0.26 -12.68
N ALA A 94 8.51 -0.05 -12.74
CA ALA A 94 7.92 1.28 -12.81
C ALA A 94 8.11 2.07 -11.52
N ILE A 95 8.06 1.41 -10.35
CA ILE A 95 8.21 2.07 -9.04
C ILE A 95 9.57 2.77 -8.94
N GLN A 96 10.63 2.16 -9.46
CA GLN A 96 11.99 2.72 -9.48
C GLN A 96 12.04 4.00 -10.32
N GLN A 97 11.33 4.01 -11.45
CA GLN A 97 11.23 5.18 -12.31
C GLN A 97 10.44 6.31 -11.64
N VAL A 98 9.34 5.97 -10.96
CA VAL A 98 8.50 6.94 -10.22
C VAL A 98 9.29 7.59 -9.08
N ALA A 99 10.05 6.83 -8.29
CA ALA A 99 10.83 7.48 -7.24
C ALA A 99 12.02 8.26 -7.78
N LYS A 100 12.59 7.85 -8.91
CA LYS A 100 13.61 8.63 -9.60
C LYS A 100 13.06 9.99 -10.05
N SER A 101 11.80 10.08 -10.52
CA SER A 101 11.19 11.39 -10.82
C SER A 101 11.00 12.26 -9.58
N HIS A 102 10.86 11.64 -8.41
CA HIS A 102 10.86 12.34 -7.13
C HIS A 102 12.25 12.48 -6.51
N ASP A 103 13.35 12.09 -7.14
CA ASP A 103 14.70 12.09 -6.55
C ASP A 103 14.75 11.42 -5.16
N ILE A 104 14.16 10.22 -5.07
CA ILE A 104 14.11 9.37 -3.87
C ILE A 104 14.65 7.98 -4.23
N SER A 105 15.50 7.43 -3.39
CA SER A 105 15.92 6.03 -3.47
C SER A 105 14.94 5.11 -2.74
N ILE A 106 14.64 3.93 -3.31
CA ILE A 106 13.63 3.02 -2.76
C ILE A 106 14.21 1.66 -2.41
N GLY A 107 13.87 1.17 -1.22
CA GLY A 107 13.91 -0.24 -0.88
C GLY A 107 12.50 -0.83 -0.87
N LEU A 108 12.34 -2.07 -1.35
CA LEU A 108 11.08 -2.80 -1.34
C LEU A 108 11.23 -4.07 -0.53
N ASP A 109 10.32 -4.28 0.41
CA ASP A 109 10.18 -5.49 1.19
C ASP A 109 8.71 -5.95 1.14
N PHE A 110 8.49 -7.25 1.11
CA PHE A 110 7.18 -7.86 0.97
C PHE A 110 6.92 -8.78 2.15
N SER A 111 5.73 -8.66 2.74
CA SER A 111 5.29 -9.59 3.78
C SER A 111 5.22 -11.02 3.24
N ASP A 112 5.36 -12.04 4.09
CA ASP A 112 5.19 -13.42 3.62
C ASP A 112 3.84 -13.62 2.93
N CYS A 113 3.81 -14.51 1.94
CA CYS A 113 2.56 -14.92 1.29
C CYS A 113 1.56 -15.30 2.39
N GLN A 114 0.49 -14.51 2.53
CA GLN A 114 -0.66 -14.85 3.35
C GLN A 114 -1.21 -16.16 2.77
N GLY A 115 -0.86 -17.28 3.39
CA GLY A 115 -1.17 -18.62 2.90
C GLY A 115 -2.66 -18.73 2.62
N LYS A 116 -3.05 -18.72 1.34
CA LYS A 116 -4.43 -18.98 0.98
C LYS A 116 -4.68 -20.46 1.17
N LYS A 117 -5.54 -20.76 2.16
CA LYS A 117 -6.31 -21.99 2.41
C LYS A 117 -5.70 -23.27 1.85
N GLY A 118 -5.35 -24.18 2.76
CA GLY A 118 -5.10 -25.58 2.42
C GLY A 118 -6.12 -26.05 1.37
N VAL A 119 -5.58 -26.46 0.22
CA VAL A 119 -6.34 -27.18 -0.80
C VAL A 119 -7.05 -28.31 -0.07
N LEU A 120 -8.38 -28.26 -0.02
CA LEU A 120 -9.16 -29.46 0.24
C LEU A 120 -8.79 -30.40 -0.90
N ARG A 121 -7.90 -31.36 -0.60
CA ARG A 121 -7.61 -32.47 -1.50
C ARG A 121 -8.92 -33.25 -1.70
N PRO A 122 -9.18 -33.71 -2.94
CA PRO A 122 -10.39 -34.46 -3.29
C PRO A 122 -10.52 -35.74 -2.47
#